data_AF-A0A7W0XU13-F1
#
_entry.id   AF-A0A7W0XU13-F1
#
_cell.length_a   1.000
_cell.length_b   1.000
_cell.length_c   1.000
_cell.angle_alpha   90.00
_cell.angle_beta   90.00
_cell.angle_gamma   90.00
#
_symmetry.space_group_name_H-M   'P 1'
#
loop_
_entity.id
_entity.type
_entity.pdbx_description
1 polymer ?
#
loop_
_entity_poly.entity_id
_entity_poly.type
_entity_poly.pdbx_seq_one_letter_code
_entity_poly.pdbx_strand_id
1 'polypeptide(L)'
;MEQHYRNAFAPLLPAHRDAVDRSAEMSYRRAVVVVSLLGIARMGVVSLLQTGVVRRLPDPPTRRPHFDTEKVNFSDEAFSYGMPDGPLTVAMHSANLAIAAAGPPDRYKDRPWLSVMAAILSGAQAAVAAKYLFYQMPKVDRAWCPYCIVDALTHFATFALTQPELAKAARIRRNE
;
A
#
# COMPACT_ATOMS: atom_id res chain seq x y z
N MET A 1 -24.60 -33.46 -22.12
CA MET A 1 -24.62 -33.17 -20.67
C MET A 1 -23.85 -31.89 -20.29
N GLU A 2 -23.42 -31.08 -21.29
CA GLU A 2 -22.60 -29.87 -21.08
C GLU A 2 -23.41 -28.54 -21.15
N GLN A 3 -24.65 -28.61 -21.63
CA GLN A 3 -25.46 -27.43 -21.96
C GLN A 3 -26.30 -26.91 -20.77
N HIS A 4 -26.43 -27.71 -19.70
CA HIS A 4 -27.18 -27.32 -18.50
C HIS A 4 -26.38 -26.53 -17.46
N TYR A 5 -25.05 -26.53 -17.52
CA TYR A 5 -24.22 -25.77 -16.57
C TYR A 5 -24.00 -24.30 -16.97
N ARG A 6 -24.24 -23.93 -18.24
CA ARG A 6 -24.11 -22.53 -18.69
C ARG A 6 -25.20 -21.60 -18.17
N ASN A 7 -26.33 -22.13 -17.70
CA ASN A 7 -27.50 -21.33 -17.33
C ASN A 7 -27.65 -21.10 -15.81
N ALA A 8 -26.79 -21.70 -14.98
CA ALA A 8 -26.86 -21.53 -13.51
C ALA A 8 -25.95 -20.41 -12.97
N PHE A 9 -24.97 -19.94 -13.76
CA PHE A 9 -24.01 -18.91 -13.36
C PHE A 9 -24.17 -17.58 -14.11
N ALA A 10 -25.19 -17.45 -14.96
CA ALA A 10 -25.44 -16.24 -15.74
C ALA A 10 -26.00 -15.04 -14.94
N PRO A 11 -26.70 -15.15 -13.78
CA PRO A 11 -27.28 -13.96 -13.14
C PRO A 11 -26.36 -13.29 -12.10
N LEU A 12 -25.13 -13.76 -11.88
CA LEU A 12 -24.21 -13.22 -10.85
C LEU A 12 -23.10 -12.28 -11.37
N LEU A 13 -23.10 -11.97 -12.66
CA LEU A 13 -22.22 -10.95 -13.23
C LEU A 13 -23.07 -9.71 -13.57
N PRO A 14 -23.33 -8.80 -12.61
CA PRO A 14 -24.01 -7.57 -12.95
C PRO A 14 -23.08 -6.76 -13.85
N ALA A 15 -23.49 -6.49 -15.08
CA ALA A 15 -23.23 -5.26 -15.85
C ALA A 15 -21.83 -4.58 -15.74
N HIS A 16 -20.76 -5.33 -15.46
CA HIS A 16 -19.51 -4.76 -14.95
C HIS A 16 -18.62 -4.15 -16.05
N ARG A 17 -19.10 -4.18 -17.30
CA ARG A 17 -18.32 -3.82 -18.48
C ARG A 17 -18.56 -2.38 -18.97
N ASP A 18 -19.68 -1.75 -18.62
CA ASP A 18 -20.15 -0.56 -19.36
C ASP A 18 -20.16 0.78 -18.59
N ALA A 19 -19.56 0.86 -17.41
CA ALA A 19 -19.22 2.15 -16.81
C ALA A 19 -17.96 2.04 -15.95
N VAL A 20 -16.80 1.94 -16.59
CA VAL A 20 -15.54 2.29 -15.92
C VAL A 20 -15.65 3.77 -15.57
N ASP A 21 -16.11 4.08 -14.34
CA ASP A 21 -16.22 5.46 -13.89
C ASP A 21 -14.84 6.14 -14.06
N ARG A 22 -14.85 7.27 -14.77
CA ARG A 22 -13.67 8.07 -15.11
C ARG A 22 -13.57 9.32 -14.26
N SER A 23 -14.34 9.42 -13.18
CA SER A 23 -14.17 10.46 -12.17
C SER A 23 -12.72 10.51 -11.68
N ALA A 24 -12.29 11.70 -11.26
CA ALA A 24 -10.94 11.90 -10.73
C ALA A 24 -10.74 11.05 -9.45
N GLU A 25 -11.80 10.90 -8.66
CA GLU A 25 -11.90 10.12 -7.43
C GLU A 25 -11.61 8.65 -7.69
N MET A 26 -12.27 8.06 -8.70
CA MET A 26 -12.00 6.68 -9.08
C MET A 26 -10.60 6.51 -9.67
N SER A 27 -10.06 7.53 -10.32
CA SER A 27 -8.67 7.51 -10.81
C SER A 27 -7.66 7.51 -9.66
N TYR A 28 -7.87 8.32 -8.62
CA TYR A 28 -7.03 8.29 -7.41
C TYR A 28 -7.11 6.95 -6.67
N ARG A 29 -8.31 6.37 -6.54
CA ARG A 29 -8.50 5.06 -5.91
C ARG A 29 -7.78 3.95 -6.69
N ARG A 30 -7.87 3.96 -8.03
CA ARG A 30 -7.11 3.03 -8.88
C ARG A 30 -5.60 3.23 -8.73
N ALA A 31 -5.14 4.47 -8.61
CA ALA A 31 -3.75 4.74 -8.34
C ALA A 31 -3.33 4.17 -6.97
N VAL A 32 -4.14 4.33 -5.92
CA VAL A 32 -3.91 3.70 -4.61
C VAL A 32 -3.80 2.18 -4.73
N VAL A 33 -4.70 1.53 -5.49
CA VAL A 33 -4.64 0.09 -5.76
C VAL A 33 -3.30 -0.31 -6.39
N VAL A 34 -2.86 0.42 -7.42
CA VAL A 34 -1.59 0.15 -8.12
C VAL A 34 -0.39 0.33 -7.19
N VAL A 35 -0.31 1.43 -6.45
CA VAL A 35 0.82 1.66 -5.54
C VAL A 35 0.81 0.68 -4.36
N SER A 36 -0.36 0.27 -3.87
CA SER A 36 -0.47 -0.77 -2.82
C SER A 36 0.04 -2.11 -3.33
N LEU A 37 -0.30 -2.49 -4.56
CA LEU A 37 0.20 -3.72 -5.18
C LEU A 37 1.71 -3.67 -5.42
N LEU A 38 2.26 -2.50 -5.79
CA LEU A 38 3.70 -2.31 -5.89
C LEU A 38 4.37 -2.47 -4.51
N GLY A 39 3.81 -1.88 -3.45
CA GLY A 39 4.27 -2.07 -2.08
C GLY A 39 4.25 -3.54 -1.66
N ILE A 40 3.13 -4.24 -1.88
CA ILE A 40 2.99 -5.68 -1.63
C ILE A 40 4.06 -6.48 -2.37
N ALA A 41 4.30 -6.20 -3.65
CA ALA A 41 5.29 -6.93 -4.43
C ALA A 41 6.71 -6.73 -3.86
N ARG A 42 7.06 -5.51 -3.46
CA ARG A 42 8.38 -5.19 -2.89
C ARG A 42 8.56 -5.81 -1.51
N MET A 43 7.58 -5.65 -0.63
CA MET A 43 7.65 -6.19 0.73
C MET A 43 7.43 -7.69 0.78
N GLY A 44 6.78 -8.27 -0.23
CA GLY A 44 6.77 -9.71 -0.45
C GLY A 44 8.18 -10.26 -0.70
N VAL A 45 8.98 -9.59 -1.54
CA VAL A 45 10.38 -9.97 -1.77
C VAL A 45 11.22 -9.84 -0.49
N VAL A 46 11.03 -8.77 0.29
CA VAL A 46 11.68 -8.61 1.61
C VAL A 46 11.23 -9.69 2.59
N SER A 47 9.95 -10.05 2.59
CA SER A 47 9.41 -11.13 3.43
C SER A 47 10.08 -12.47 3.13
N LEU A 48 10.35 -12.76 1.85
CA LEU A 48 11.09 -13.96 1.45
C LEU A 48 12.52 -13.97 2.00
N LEU A 49 13.17 -12.80 2.05
CA LEU A 49 14.49 -12.66 2.68
C LEU A 49 14.41 -12.91 4.20
N GLN A 50 13.51 -12.22 4.90
CA GLN A 50 13.42 -12.29 6.37
C GLN A 50 12.94 -13.63 6.91
N THR A 51 12.11 -14.33 6.13
CA THR A 51 11.67 -15.70 6.47
C THR A 51 12.70 -16.76 6.09
N GLY A 52 13.81 -16.37 5.44
CA GLY A 52 14.88 -17.28 5.03
C GLY A 52 14.57 -18.13 3.79
N VAL A 53 13.45 -17.88 3.10
CA VAL A 53 13.13 -18.53 1.80
C VAL A 53 14.19 -18.15 0.76
N VAL A 54 14.66 -16.91 0.81
CA VAL A 54 15.77 -16.40 -0.01
C VAL A 54 16.89 -15.95 0.91
N ARG A 55 18.14 -16.24 0.55
CA ARG A 55 19.32 -15.91 1.37
C ARG A 55 19.86 -14.51 1.13
N ARG A 56 19.68 -13.97 -0.08
CA ARG A 56 20.19 -12.66 -0.48
C ARG A 56 19.33 -12.04 -1.56
N LEU A 57 19.18 -10.73 -1.50
CA LEU A 57 18.55 -9.92 -2.54
C LEU A 57 19.63 -9.19 -3.35
N PRO A 58 19.38 -8.91 -4.65
CA PRO A 58 20.32 -8.17 -5.47
C PRO A 58 20.39 -6.70 -5.01
N ASP A 59 21.57 -6.30 -4.54
CA ASP A 59 21.88 -4.91 -4.20
C ASP A 59 22.60 -4.20 -5.35
N PRO A 60 22.29 -2.92 -5.64
CA PRO A 60 23.04 -2.13 -6.60
C PRO A 60 24.53 -2.03 -6.21
N PRO A 61 25.47 -2.26 -7.15
CA PRO A 61 26.91 -2.28 -6.86
C PRO A 61 27.51 -0.87 -6.73
N THR A 62 26.83 0.06 -6.08
CA THR A 62 27.30 1.44 -5.90
C THR A 62 28.00 1.60 -4.55
N ARG A 63 29.17 2.26 -4.56
CA ARG A 63 29.92 2.57 -3.33
C ARG A 63 29.28 3.69 -2.49
N ARG A 64 28.53 4.60 -3.11
CA ARG A 64 27.78 5.68 -2.46
C ARG A 64 26.50 5.98 -3.27
N PRO A 65 25.30 5.84 -2.68
CA PRO A 65 25.04 5.36 -1.32
C PRO A 65 25.45 3.90 -1.11
N HIS A 66 25.76 3.52 0.13
CA HIS A 66 26.04 2.14 0.50
C HIS A 66 24.72 1.38 0.61
N PHE A 67 24.43 0.55 -0.40
CA PHE A 67 23.27 -0.33 -0.39
C PHE A 67 23.64 -1.66 0.24
N ASP A 68 22.92 -2.02 1.30
CA ASP A 68 23.05 -3.30 1.99
C ASP A 68 21.67 -3.67 2.53
N THR A 69 20.92 -4.40 1.70
CA THR A 69 19.54 -4.79 2.03
C THR A 69 19.53 -5.78 3.20
N GLU A 70 20.53 -6.64 3.30
CA GLU A 70 20.65 -7.64 4.36
C GLU A 70 20.82 -6.95 5.72
N LYS A 71 21.74 -5.99 5.81
CA LYS A 71 21.98 -5.22 7.04
C LYS A 71 20.73 -4.48 7.54
N VAL A 72 19.98 -3.84 6.63
CA VAL A 72 18.78 -3.07 7.00
C VAL A 72 17.64 -4.00 7.45
N ASN A 73 17.36 -5.06 6.68
CA ASN A 73 16.22 -5.95 6.94
C ASN A 73 16.45 -6.99 8.04
N PHE A 74 17.68 -7.11 8.54
CA PHE A 74 18.03 -7.90 9.72
C PHE A 74 18.47 -7.04 10.91
N SER A 75 18.18 -5.73 10.90
CA SER A 75 18.41 -4.83 12.03
C SER A 75 17.43 -5.09 13.17
N ASP A 76 17.76 -4.67 14.40
CA ASP A 76 16.86 -4.78 15.55
C ASP A 76 15.51 -4.07 15.31
N GLU A 77 15.51 -2.96 14.55
CA GLU A 77 14.28 -2.23 14.21
C GLU A 77 13.37 -3.05 13.29
N ALA A 78 13.93 -3.86 12.38
CA ALA A 78 13.17 -4.72 11.46
C ALA A 78 12.37 -5.81 12.20
N PHE A 79 12.67 -6.07 13.46
CA PHE A 79 11.97 -7.01 14.35
C PHE A 79 11.36 -6.33 15.59
N SER A 80 11.34 -5.01 15.66
CA SER A 80 10.92 -4.23 16.83
C SER A 80 9.51 -4.54 17.33
N TYR A 81 8.63 -5.02 16.44
CA TYR A 81 7.25 -5.41 16.76
C TYR A 81 7.08 -6.90 17.09
N GLY A 82 8.17 -7.63 17.33
CA GLY A 82 8.16 -9.07 17.64
C GLY A 82 7.90 -9.97 16.42
N MET A 83 7.88 -9.39 15.22
CA MET A 83 7.79 -10.10 13.94
C MET A 83 8.55 -9.32 12.85
N PRO A 84 8.91 -9.96 11.73
CA PRO A 84 9.57 -9.25 10.64
C PRO A 84 8.68 -8.16 10.06
N ASP A 85 9.25 -7.00 9.75
CA ASP A 85 8.55 -5.84 9.19
C ASP A 85 8.04 -6.06 7.76
N GLY A 86 8.65 -6.98 7.00
CA GLY A 86 8.25 -7.39 5.65
C GLY A 86 6.79 -7.81 5.57
N PRO A 87 6.41 -8.94 6.21
CA PRO A 87 5.04 -9.44 6.22
C PRO A 87 4.03 -8.45 6.83
N LEU A 88 4.45 -7.71 7.85
CA LEU A 88 3.62 -6.67 8.47
C LEU A 88 3.26 -5.58 7.45
N THR A 89 4.25 -5.11 6.69
CA THR A 89 4.05 -4.09 5.66
C THR A 89 3.21 -4.62 4.49
N VAL A 90 3.34 -5.90 4.12
CA VAL A 90 2.44 -6.55 3.15
C VAL A 90 0.99 -6.50 3.63
N ALA A 91 0.74 -6.78 4.91
CA ALA A 91 -0.62 -6.69 5.48
C ALA A 91 -1.13 -5.24 5.46
N MET A 92 -0.27 -4.27 5.74
CA MET A 92 -0.61 -2.83 5.71
C MET A 92 -1.00 -2.34 4.31
N HIS A 93 -0.25 -2.71 3.27
CA HIS A 93 -0.64 -2.39 1.89
C HIS A 93 -1.90 -3.14 1.45
N SER A 94 -2.09 -4.37 1.91
CA SER A 94 -3.31 -5.14 1.64
C SER A 94 -4.55 -4.46 2.25
N ALA A 95 -4.40 -3.85 3.43
CA ALA A 95 -5.46 -3.04 4.03
C ALA A 95 -5.77 -1.80 3.17
N ASN A 96 -4.75 -1.07 2.70
CA ASN A 96 -4.97 0.07 1.78
C ASN A 96 -5.65 -0.35 0.48
N LEU A 97 -5.23 -1.47 -0.10
CA LEU A 97 -5.83 -2.06 -1.29
C LEU A 97 -7.32 -2.34 -1.08
N ALA A 98 -7.66 -3.03 0.01
CA ALA A 98 -9.04 -3.36 0.35
C ALA A 98 -9.89 -2.10 0.59
N ILE A 99 -9.36 -1.14 1.34
CA ILE A 99 -10.06 0.13 1.60
C ILE A 99 -10.24 0.93 0.31
N ALA A 100 -9.24 1.01 -0.57
CA ALA A 100 -9.36 1.73 -1.84
C ALA A 100 -10.40 1.08 -2.78
N ALA A 101 -10.48 -0.24 -2.79
CA ALA A 101 -11.47 -0.99 -3.56
C ALA A 101 -12.90 -0.88 -2.98
N ALA A 102 -13.04 -0.61 -1.69
CA ALA A 102 -14.34 -0.59 -1.02
C ALA A 102 -15.17 0.69 -1.29
N GLY A 103 -16.48 0.49 -1.43
CA GLY A 103 -17.49 1.55 -1.48
C GLY A 103 -17.84 2.06 -2.89
N PRO A 104 -19.00 2.71 -3.04
CA PRO A 104 -19.48 3.26 -4.32
C PRO A 104 -18.55 4.36 -4.85
N PRO A 105 -18.71 4.79 -6.12
CA PRO A 105 -17.92 5.89 -6.69
C PRO A 105 -17.96 7.18 -5.86
N ASP A 106 -19.15 7.57 -5.39
CA ASP A 106 -19.38 8.75 -4.56
C ASP A 106 -19.32 8.46 -3.05
N ARG A 107 -18.47 7.51 -2.61
CA ARG A 107 -18.41 7.12 -1.17
C ARG A 107 -18.08 8.28 -0.22
N TYR A 108 -17.49 9.38 -0.69
CA TYR A 108 -17.25 10.57 0.12
C TYR A 108 -18.54 11.27 0.57
N LYS A 109 -19.68 11.04 -0.12
CA LYS A 109 -21.03 11.48 0.27
C LYS A 109 -21.73 10.42 1.11
N ASP A 110 -21.81 9.20 0.60
CA ASP A 110 -22.64 8.15 1.20
C ASP A 110 -22.01 7.50 2.44
N ARG A 111 -20.67 7.43 2.47
CA ARG A 111 -19.88 6.70 3.48
C ARG A 111 -18.56 7.45 3.80
N PRO A 112 -18.61 8.71 4.26
CA PRO A 112 -17.41 9.54 4.47
C PRO A 112 -16.40 8.92 5.45
N TRP A 113 -16.85 8.04 6.35
CA TRP A 113 -15.98 7.32 7.27
C TRP A 113 -14.93 6.44 6.58
N LEU A 114 -15.21 5.90 5.38
CA LEU A 114 -14.24 5.13 4.59
C LEU A 114 -13.09 6.00 4.11
N SER A 115 -13.40 7.21 3.62
CA SER A 115 -12.40 8.16 3.14
C SER A 115 -11.53 8.68 4.29
N VAL A 116 -12.13 8.91 5.47
CA VAL A 116 -11.41 9.28 6.70
C VAL A 116 -10.49 8.14 7.16
N MET A 117 -10.98 6.91 7.22
CA MET A 117 -10.20 5.75 7.61
C MET A 117 -9.01 5.52 6.65
N ALA A 118 -9.22 5.66 5.34
CA ALA A 118 -8.16 5.55 4.34
C ALA A 118 -7.04 6.57 4.58
N ALA A 119 -7.39 7.83 4.85
CA ALA A 119 -6.43 8.89 5.09
C ALA A 119 -5.70 8.74 6.43
N ILE A 120 -6.39 8.32 7.49
CA ILE A 120 -5.77 8.07 8.80
C ILE A 120 -4.78 6.91 8.71
N LEU A 121 -5.20 5.78 8.13
CA LEU A 121 -4.35 4.60 8.00
C LEU A 121 -3.10 4.89 7.16
N SER A 122 -3.29 5.48 5.98
CA SER A 122 -2.16 5.82 5.10
C SER A 122 -1.27 6.92 5.68
N GLY A 123 -1.82 7.85 6.46
CA GLY A 123 -1.05 8.87 7.17
C GLY A 123 -0.16 8.29 8.26
N ALA A 124 -0.69 7.37 9.07
CA ALA A 124 0.09 6.67 10.08
C ALA A 124 1.25 5.87 9.44
N GLN A 125 0.97 5.16 8.35
CA GLN A 125 2.00 4.42 7.62
C GLN A 125 3.05 5.33 6.98
N ALA A 126 2.64 6.45 6.38
CA ALA A 126 3.56 7.45 5.82
C ALA A 126 4.48 8.05 6.90
N ALA A 127 3.98 8.23 8.13
CA ALA A 127 4.80 8.70 9.25
C ALA A 127 5.86 7.66 9.66
N VAL A 128 5.50 6.37 9.72
CA VAL A 128 6.44 5.28 9.98
C VAL A 128 7.47 5.19 8.85
N ALA A 129 7.03 5.24 7.59
CA ALA A 129 7.90 5.26 6.42
C ALA A 129 8.88 6.46 6.44
N ALA A 130 8.43 7.64 6.87
CA ALA A 130 9.28 8.81 7.03
C ALA A 130 10.35 8.61 8.11
N LYS A 131 9.99 8.06 9.28
CA LYS A 131 10.96 7.69 10.32
C LYS A 131 12.02 6.75 9.74
N TYR A 132 11.60 5.73 9.01
CA TYR A 132 12.51 4.73 8.46
C TYR A 132 13.46 5.34 7.40
N LEU A 133 12.90 6.14 6.47
CA LEU A 133 13.63 6.74 5.36
C LEU A 133 14.61 7.84 5.80
N PHE A 134 14.22 8.69 6.74
CA PHE A 134 15.00 9.88 7.12
C PHE A 134 15.81 9.71 8.40
N TYR A 135 15.51 8.71 9.23
CA TYR A 135 16.21 8.48 10.49
C TYR A 135 16.87 7.11 10.53
N GLN A 136 16.12 6.02 10.36
CA GLN A 136 16.62 4.65 10.56
C GLN A 136 17.74 4.30 9.57
N MET A 137 17.45 4.29 8.26
CA MET A 137 18.43 3.96 7.23
C MET A 137 19.67 4.87 7.23
N PRO A 138 19.56 6.21 7.24
CA PRO A 138 20.73 7.08 7.15
C PRO A 138 21.53 7.21 8.46
N LYS A 139 20.87 7.24 9.63
CA LYS A 139 21.54 7.53 10.91
C LYS A 139 21.86 6.30 11.75
N VAL A 140 20.96 5.33 11.78
CA VAL A 140 21.10 4.13 12.61
C VAL A 140 21.83 3.03 11.84
N ASP A 141 21.25 2.56 10.73
CA ASP A 141 21.80 1.44 9.98
C ASP A 141 23.00 1.86 9.11
N ARG A 142 23.05 3.14 8.73
CA ARG A 142 24.04 3.72 7.80
C ARG A 142 24.13 2.92 6.48
N ALA A 143 23.01 2.34 6.08
CA ALA A 143 22.86 1.52 4.89
C ALA A 143 21.48 1.79 4.29
N TRP A 144 21.40 1.62 2.97
CA TRP A 144 20.19 1.87 2.23
C TRP A 144 19.63 0.57 1.66
N CYS A 145 18.33 0.41 1.77
CA CYS A 145 17.59 -0.71 1.19
C CYS A 145 16.75 -0.18 0.01
N PRO A 146 17.07 -0.51 -1.25
CA PRO A 146 16.33 0.01 -2.40
C PRO A 146 14.87 -0.47 -2.40
N TYR A 147 14.59 -1.67 -1.88
CA TYR A 147 13.24 -2.19 -1.73
C TYR A 147 12.42 -1.36 -0.73
N CYS A 148 13.03 -1.01 0.41
CA CYS A 148 12.44 -0.23 1.48
C CYS A 148 12.23 1.24 1.06
N ILE A 149 13.11 1.80 0.23
CA ILE A 149 12.90 3.13 -0.37
C ILE A 149 11.66 3.12 -1.28
N VAL A 150 11.55 2.13 -2.17
CA VAL A 150 10.39 2.02 -3.06
C VAL A 150 9.11 1.87 -2.23
N ASP A 151 9.14 1.02 -1.21
CA ASP A 151 8.02 0.83 -0.29
C ASP A 151 7.63 2.15 0.41
N ALA A 152 8.59 2.87 0.98
CA ALA A 152 8.35 4.17 1.61
C ALA A 152 7.69 5.18 0.65
N LEU A 153 8.14 5.21 -0.62
CA LEU A 153 7.53 6.04 -1.65
C LEU A 153 6.08 5.63 -1.94
N THR A 154 5.75 4.33 -1.91
CA THR A 154 4.36 3.88 -2.08
C THR A 154 3.46 4.29 -0.92
N HIS A 155 3.97 4.32 0.33
CA HIS A 155 3.21 4.85 1.46
C HIS A 155 2.95 6.36 1.33
N PHE A 156 3.96 7.14 0.95
CA PHE A 156 3.76 8.58 0.68
C PHE A 156 2.79 8.83 -0.47
N ALA A 157 2.91 8.06 -1.56
CA ALA A 157 1.99 8.16 -2.68
C ALA A 157 0.55 7.82 -2.26
N THR A 158 0.37 6.75 -1.49
CA THR A 158 -0.95 6.35 -0.97
C THR A 158 -1.55 7.45 -0.10
N PHE A 159 -0.77 8.04 0.80
CA PHE A 159 -1.22 9.14 1.64
C PHE A 159 -1.62 10.38 0.82
N ALA A 160 -0.79 10.77 -0.15
CA ALA A 160 -1.08 11.91 -1.03
C ALA A 160 -2.36 11.69 -1.86
N LEU A 161 -2.55 10.48 -2.38
CA LEU A 161 -3.71 10.11 -3.21
C LEU A 161 -5.03 10.02 -2.43
N THR A 162 -4.99 9.82 -1.11
CA THR A 162 -6.20 9.80 -0.27
C THR A 162 -6.66 11.19 0.18
N GLN A 163 -5.79 12.22 0.10
CA GLN A 163 -6.13 13.59 0.54
C GLN A 163 -7.27 14.25 -0.23
N PRO A 164 -7.38 14.16 -1.58
CA PRO A 164 -8.44 14.84 -2.32
C PRO A 164 -9.84 14.37 -1.91
N GLU A 165 -9.98 13.08 -1.62
CA GLU A 165 -11.23 12.48 -1.21
C GLU A 165 -11.58 12.86 0.24
N LEU A 166 -10.60 12.85 1.15
CA LEU A 166 -10.76 13.35 2.51
C LEU A 166 -11.19 14.82 2.53
N ALA A 167 -10.57 15.67 1.70
CA ALA A 167 -10.90 17.09 1.62
C ALA A 167 -12.36 17.32 1.19
N LYS A 168 -12.89 16.48 0.29
CA LYS A 168 -14.31 16.51 -0.11
C LYS A 168 -15.23 16.07 1.02
N ALA A 169 -14.93 14.95 1.68
CA ALA A 169 -15.70 14.46 2.82
C ALA A 169 -15.75 15.49 3.97
N ALA A 170 -14.61 16.13 4.27
CA ALA A 170 -14.52 17.16 5.32
C ALA A 170 -15.29 18.44 4.98
N ARG A 171 -15.39 18.82 3.71
CA ARG A 171 -16.19 19.97 3.27
C ARG A 171 -17.68 19.72 3.41
N ILE A 172 -18.16 18.53 3.05
CA ILE A 172 -19.58 18.16 3.20
C ILE A 172 -19.99 18.26 4.67
N ARG A 173 -19.22 17.63 5.55
CA ARG A 173 -19.49 17.62 7.00
C ARG A 173 -19.43 19.00 7.68
N ARG A 174 -18.73 19.97 7.08
CA ARG A 174 -18.66 21.35 7.60
C ARG A 174 -19.90 22.18 7.23
N ASN A 175 -20.60 21.80 6.17
CA ASN A 175 -21.77 22.51 5.65
C ASN A 175 -23.10 21.93 6.17
N GLU A 176 -23.04 20.83 6.93
CA GLU A 176 -24.13 20.25 7.73
C GLU A 176 -24.14 20.89 9.13
#